data_AF-A0A351DFX9-F1
#
_entry.id   AF-A0A351DFX9-F1
#
_cell.length_a   1.000
_cell.length_b   1.000
_cell.length_c   1.000
_cell.angle_alpha   90.00
_cell.angle_beta   90.00
_cell.angle_gamma   90.00
#
_symmetry.space_group_name_H-M   'P 1'
#
loop_
_entity.id
_entity.type
_entity.pdbx_description
1 polymer ?
#
loop_
_entity_poly.entity_id
_entity_poly.type
_entity_poly.pdbx_seq_one_letter_code
_entity_poly.pdbx_strand_id
1 'polypeptide(L)'
;MDDIPLDQSGQPPLTQSEMWSFFVQELSDEELSKLGVSIFEEQRQRAIAEGDQEEIIAKAFEIGFERSGLGVMPWIEGPLLVCPGSLISKSQGSHRCRFVSINQEWVWQSSMLITESKRPGQGSDKGFRAIALLPVIEGTAVDIVSGRLQSGEHRAQKVVSLEVSDGKLLQVDTRVISNGGHHH
;
A
#
# COMPACT_ATOMS: atom_id res chain seq x y z
N MET A 1 34.00 -22.09 9.30
CA MET A 1 33.50 -23.38 8.80
C MET A 1 32.66 -23.91 9.92
N ASP A 2 31.36 -23.61 9.87
CA ASP A 2 30.42 -24.03 10.89
C ASP A 2 29.91 -25.41 10.48
N ASP A 3 30.27 -26.43 11.24
CA ASP A 3 29.80 -27.80 11.07
C ASP A 3 28.31 -27.86 11.41
N ILE A 4 27.46 -27.93 10.38
CA ILE A 4 26.02 -28.15 10.55
C ILE A 4 25.82 -29.64 10.86
N PRO A 5 25.21 -30.02 12.00
CA PRO A 5 24.97 -31.41 12.34
C PRO A 5 24.07 -32.08 11.29
N LEU A 6 24.50 -33.22 10.77
CA LEU A 6 23.72 -34.05 9.84
C LEU A 6 22.60 -34.78 10.59
N ASP A 7 21.47 -35.00 9.92
CA ASP A 7 20.38 -35.82 10.43
C ASP A 7 20.73 -37.33 10.40
N GLN A 8 19.80 -38.18 10.86
CA GLN A 8 20.01 -39.64 10.94
C GLN A 8 20.27 -40.32 9.58
N SER A 9 20.08 -39.63 8.47
CA SER A 9 20.35 -40.10 7.11
C SER A 9 21.69 -39.63 6.53
N GLY A 10 22.44 -38.79 7.27
CA GLY A 10 23.69 -38.20 6.80
C GLY A 10 23.49 -37.02 5.85
N GLN A 11 22.28 -36.47 5.76
CA GLN A 11 21.99 -35.22 5.05
C GLN A 11 21.87 -34.06 6.04
N PRO A 12 22.23 -32.83 5.66
CA PRO A 12 21.91 -31.68 6.49
C PRO A 12 20.39 -31.61 6.69
N PRO A 13 19.90 -31.34 7.91
CA PRO A 13 18.47 -31.18 8.16
C PRO A 13 17.93 -30.08 7.25
N LEU A 14 16.75 -30.33 6.67
CA LEU A 14 16.08 -29.35 5.83
C LEU A 14 16.00 -28.01 6.58
N THR A 15 16.38 -26.94 5.90
CA THR A 15 16.11 -25.59 6.38
C THR A 15 14.60 -25.41 6.51
N GLN A 16 14.18 -24.46 7.36
CA GLN A 16 12.75 -24.14 7.48
C GLN A 16 12.13 -23.81 6.12
N SER A 17 12.85 -23.09 5.25
CA SER A 17 12.38 -22.76 3.91
C SER A 17 12.19 -24.00 3.03
N GLU A 18 13.09 -24.98 3.11
CA GLU A 18 12.95 -26.24 2.37
C GLU A 18 11.80 -27.10 2.90
N MET A 19 11.60 -27.12 4.23
CA MET A 19 10.43 -27.77 4.84
C MET A 19 9.11 -27.14 4.37
N TRP A 20 9.03 -25.80 4.33
CA TRP A 20 7.84 -25.11 3.83
C TRP A 20 7.60 -25.41 2.36
N SER A 21 8.65 -25.39 1.53
CA SER A 21 8.54 -25.72 0.12
C SER A 21 8.03 -27.15 -0.11
N PHE A 22 8.53 -28.13 0.64
CA PHE A 22 8.07 -29.51 0.56
C PHE A 22 6.59 -29.63 0.93
N PHE A 23 6.17 -29.01 2.04
CA PHE A 23 4.77 -29.02 2.45
C PHE A 23 3.84 -28.38 1.41
N VAL A 24 4.22 -27.23 0.86
CA VAL A 24 3.43 -26.50 -0.13
C VAL A 24 3.30 -27.28 -1.46
N GLN A 25 4.33 -28.04 -1.86
CA GLN A 25 4.31 -28.84 -3.09
C GLN A 25 3.27 -29.97 -3.07
N GLU A 26 2.92 -30.47 -1.88
CA GLU A 26 1.96 -31.58 -1.71
C GLU A 26 0.50 -31.11 -1.66
N LEU A 27 0.26 -29.79 -1.57
CA LEU A 27 -1.09 -29.24 -1.51
C LEU A 27 -1.71 -29.13 -2.91
N SER A 28 -3.01 -29.42 -2.99
CA SER A 28 -3.80 -29.13 -4.19
C SER A 28 -4.01 -27.61 -4.38
N ASP A 29 -4.36 -27.18 -5.59
CA ASP A 29 -4.68 -25.77 -5.88
C ASP A 29 -5.77 -25.19 -4.96
N GLU A 30 -6.77 -26.00 -4.59
CA GLU A 30 -7.83 -25.58 -3.66
C GLU A 30 -7.27 -25.35 -2.23
N GLU A 31 -6.39 -26.23 -1.76
CA GLU A 31 -5.74 -26.10 -0.45
C GLU A 31 -4.77 -24.93 -0.43
N LEU A 32 -4.01 -24.73 -1.51
CA LEU A 32 -3.13 -23.56 -1.68
C LEU A 32 -3.93 -22.26 -1.63
N SER A 33 -5.09 -22.20 -2.29
CA SER A 33 -5.96 -21.03 -2.22
C SER A 33 -6.47 -20.76 -0.79
N LYS A 34 -6.94 -21.80 -0.08
CA LYS A 34 -7.42 -21.66 1.31
C LYS A 34 -6.29 -21.28 2.27
N LEU A 35 -5.11 -21.87 2.09
CA LEU A 35 -3.92 -21.53 2.85
C LEU A 35 -3.53 -20.07 2.62
N GLY A 36 -3.52 -19.61 1.36
CA GLY A 36 -3.23 -18.21 1.02
C GLY A 36 -4.17 -17.23 1.71
N VAL A 37 -5.48 -17.51 1.71
CA VAL A 37 -6.47 -16.69 2.45
C VAL A 37 -6.18 -16.69 3.96
N SER A 38 -5.81 -17.85 4.52
CA SER A 38 -5.53 -17.97 5.95
C SER A 38 -4.26 -17.22 6.36
N ILE A 39 -3.20 -17.29 5.53
CA ILE A 39 -1.96 -16.53 5.72
C ILE A 39 -2.25 -15.02 5.67
N PHE A 40 -3.02 -14.59 4.67
CA PHE A 40 -3.42 -13.19 4.53
C PHE A 40 -4.16 -12.67 5.76
N GLU A 41 -5.16 -13.42 6.23
CA GLU A 41 -5.96 -12.99 7.40
C GLU A 41 -5.09 -12.95 8.66
N GLU A 42 -4.20 -13.94 8.87
CA GLU A 42 -3.28 -13.93 10.00
C GLU A 42 -2.33 -12.71 9.97
N GLN A 43 -1.75 -12.39 8.81
CA GLN A 43 -0.91 -11.19 8.64
C GLN A 43 -1.69 -9.91 8.96
N ARG A 44 -2.93 -9.82 8.48
CA ARG A 44 -3.83 -8.69 8.74
C ARG A 44 -4.16 -8.57 10.24
N GLN A 45 -4.49 -9.69 10.91
CA GLN A 45 -4.79 -9.70 12.34
C GLN A 45 -3.58 -9.31 13.19
N ARG A 46 -2.38 -9.79 12.84
CA ARG A 46 -1.14 -9.36 13.52
C ARG A 46 -0.88 -7.87 13.35
N ALA A 47 -1.04 -7.34 12.14
CA ALA A 47 -0.91 -5.90 11.90
C ALA A 47 -1.91 -5.07 12.71
N ILE A 48 -3.12 -5.62 12.93
CA ILE A 48 -4.12 -5.00 13.80
C ILE A 48 -3.70 -5.04 15.27
N ALA A 49 -3.19 -6.19 15.74
CA ALA A 49 -2.88 -6.42 17.14
C ALA A 49 -1.58 -5.74 17.61
N GLU A 50 -0.58 -5.63 16.74
CA GLU A 50 0.75 -5.11 17.06
C GLU A 50 0.85 -3.58 16.94
N GLY A 51 -0.06 -2.94 16.20
CA GLY A 51 0.01 -1.51 15.91
C GLY A 51 -0.93 -0.65 16.76
N ASP A 52 -0.41 0.43 17.35
CA ASP A 52 -1.26 1.55 17.80
C ASP A 52 -1.70 2.37 16.57
N GLN A 53 -2.78 1.91 15.94
CA GLN A 53 -3.32 2.51 14.73
C GLN A 53 -3.70 3.98 14.92
N GLU A 54 -4.17 4.34 16.12
CA GLU A 54 -4.59 5.71 16.43
C GLU A 54 -3.38 6.64 16.53
N GLU A 55 -2.33 6.22 17.25
CA GLU A 55 -1.07 6.96 17.33
C GLU A 55 -0.42 7.10 15.96
N ILE A 56 -0.38 6.01 15.18
CA ILE A 56 0.19 6.03 13.82
C ILE A 56 -0.60 6.98 12.91
N ILE A 57 -1.94 6.96 12.96
CA ILE A 57 -2.77 7.91 12.21
C ILE A 57 -2.51 9.34 12.66
N ALA A 58 -2.42 9.60 13.97
CA ALA A 58 -2.16 10.93 14.50
C ALA A 58 -0.84 11.49 13.97
N LYS A 59 0.24 10.73 14.12
CA LYS A 59 1.58 11.06 13.59
C LYS A 59 1.58 11.21 12.06
N ALA A 60 0.89 10.31 11.36
CA ALA A 60 0.77 10.36 9.90
C ALA A 60 0.06 11.63 9.42
N PHE A 61 -0.89 12.19 10.17
CA PHE A 61 -1.48 13.49 9.83
C PHE A 61 -0.52 14.67 9.97
N GLU A 62 0.53 14.55 10.78
CA GLU A 62 1.55 15.59 10.96
C GLU A 62 2.56 15.60 9.81
N ILE A 63 2.97 14.42 9.32
CA ILE A 63 4.05 14.27 8.32
C ILE A 63 3.58 13.83 6.93
N GLY A 64 2.36 13.31 6.82
CA GLY A 64 1.84 12.63 5.63
C GLY A 64 1.39 13.55 4.50
N PHE A 65 1.58 14.87 4.64
CA PHE A 65 1.12 15.86 3.66
C PHE A 65 2.20 16.89 3.38
N GLU A 66 2.44 17.14 2.10
CA GLU A 66 3.33 18.20 1.65
C GLU A 66 2.84 19.58 2.09
N ARG A 67 3.71 20.60 2.02
CA ARG A 67 3.29 22.02 2.13
C ARG A 67 2.19 22.40 1.15
N SER A 68 2.14 21.72 0.00
CA SER A 68 1.09 21.88 -1.01
C SER A 68 -0.29 21.39 -0.54
N GLY A 69 -0.32 20.63 0.55
CA GLY A 69 -1.46 19.92 1.14
C GLY A 69 -1.70 18.52 0.56
N LEU A 70 -0.96 18.12 -0.49
CA LEU A 70 -1.12 16.81 -1.11
C LEU A 70 -0.44 15.72 -0.27
N GLY A 71 -1.02 14.53 -0.25
CA GLY A 71 -0.44 13.37 0.44
C GLY A 71 0.99 13.07 -0.04
N VAL A 72 1.89 12.67 0.84
CA VAL A 72 3.24 12.21 0.44
C VAL A 72 3.20 10.78 -0.09
N MET A 73 4.34 10.22 -0.49
CA MET A 73 4.43 8.80 -0.86
C MET A 73 4.09 7.91 0.34
N PRO A 74 3.41 6.77 0.14
CA PRO A 74 3.23 5.77 1.18
C PRO A 74 4.55 5.31 1.79
N TRP A 75 4.51 4.90 3.06
CA TRP A 75 5.65 4.33 3.77
C TRP A 75 5.21 3.19 4.68
N ILE A 76 6.18 2.44 5.19
CA ILE A 76 5.95 1.37 6.16
C ILE A 76 6.28 1.88 7.56
N GLU A 77 5.34 1.72 8.50
CA GLU A 77 5.52 1.95 9.93
C GLU A 77 5.18 0.65 10.67
N GLY A 78 6.21 -0.10 11.08
CA GLY A 78 6.02 -1.42 11.69
C GLY A 78 5.30 -2.40 10.75
N PRO A 79 4.21 -3.06 11.17
CA PRO A 79 3.47 -4.00 10.32
C PRO A 79 2.47 -3.31 9.37
N LEU A 80 2.44 -1.96 9.33
CA LEU A 80 1.44 -1.19 8.61
C LEU A 80 2.04 -0.40 7.45
N LEU A 81 1.40 -0.52 6.29
CA LEU A 81 1.55 0.37 5.15
C LEU A 81 0.65 1.60 5.38
N VAL A 82 1.27 2.78 5.48
CA VAL A 82 0.61 4.06 5.66
C VAL A 82 0.40 4.73 4.31
N CYS A 83 -0.86 5.02 3.97
CA CYS A 83 -1.27 5.53 2.66
C CYS A 83 -1.97 6.89 2.76
N PRO A 84 -1.25 8.01 2.59
CA PRO A 84 -1.85 9.34 2.56
C PRO A 84 -2.64 9.62 1.27
N GLY A 85 -3.85 10.13 1.42
CA GLY A 85 -4.72 10.58 0.34
C GLY A 85 -5.23 12.00 0.58
N SER A 86 -5.46 12.77 -0.48
CA SER A 86 -5.90 14.17 -0.34
C SER A 86 -6.62 14.70 -1.55
N LEU A 87 -7.53 15.64 -1.29
CA LEU A 87 -8.14 16.50 -2.29
C LEU A 87 -8.08 17.94 -1.79
N ILE A 88 -7.59 18.83 -2.66
CA ILE A 88 -7.46 20.27 -2.38
C ILE A 88 -8.17 21.03 -3.47
N SER A 89 -9.20 21.77 -3.09
CA SER A 89 -10.09 22.47 -4.00
C SER A 89 -10.14 23.96 -3.62
N LYS A 90 -9.99 24.81 -4.64
CA LYS A 90 -10.24 26.26 -4.50
C LYS A 90 -11.67 26.63 -4.93
N SER A 91 -12.30 25.78 -5.73
CA SER A 91 -13.68 25.91 -6.21
C SER A 91 -14.21 24.55 -6.67
N GLN A 92 -15.52 24.42 -6.85
CA GLN A 92 -16.13 23.17 -7.32
C GLN A 92 -15.58 22.70 -8.68
N GLY A 93 -15.14 23.62 -9.55
CA GLY A 93 -14.59 23.30 -10.87
C GLY A 93 -13.06 23.13 -10.94
N SER A 94 -12.35 23.22 -9.80
CA SER A 94 -10.90 23.10 -9.78
C SER A 94 -10.38 22.48 -8.48
N HIS A 95 -9.79 21.30 -8.59
CA HIS A 95 -9.09 20.66 -7.48
C HIS A 95 -7.85 19.91 -7.95
N ARG A 96 -6.90 19.71 -7.03
CA ARG A 96 -5.80 18.75 -7.18
C ARG A 96 -6.06 17.61 -6.20
N CYS A 97 -5.71 16.40 -6.59
CA CYS A 97 -5.86 15.24 -5.75
C CYS A 97 -4.64 14.33 -5.87
N ARG A 98 -4.42 13.56 -4.81
CA ARG A 98 -3.48 12.44 -4.83
C ARG A 98 -4.08 11.34 -3.99
N PHE A 99 -4.25 10.17 -4.57
CA PHE A 99 -4.86 9.01 -3.93
C PHE A 99 -4.02 7.77 -4.16
N VAL A 100 -4.23 6.76 -3.31
CA VAL A 100 -3.55 5.48 -3.38
C VAL A 100 -4.51 4.42 -3.90
N SER A 101 -4.03 3.62 -4.84
CA SER A 101 -4.65 2.36 -5.24
C SER A 101 -3.78 1.21 -4.76
N ILE A 102 -4.43 0.12 -4.33
CA ILE A 102 -3.84 -1.12 -3.85
C ILE A 102 -4.35 -2.22 -4.76
N ASN A 103 -3.45 -2.95 -5.42
CA ASN A 103 -3.80 -4.04 -6.35
C ASN A 103 -4.90 -3.65 -7.37
N GLN A 104 -4.81 -2.44 -7.93
CA GLN A 104 -5.74 -1.85 -8.92
C GLN A 104 -7.11 -1.42 -8.37
N GLU A 105 -7.34 -1.49 -7.06
CA GLU A 105 -8.53 -0.95 -6.41
C GLU A 105 -8.17 0.32 -5.64
N TRP A 106 -9.10 1.26 -5.46
CA TRP A 106 -8.83 2.39 -4.58
C TRP A 106 -8.68 1.91 -3.14
N VAL A 107 -7.81 2.57 -2.36
CA VAL A 107 -7.50 2.13 -0.99
C VAL A 107 -8.74 2.00 -0.09
N TRP A 108 -9.76 2.86 -0.27
CA TRP A 108 -11.02 2.80 0.49
C TRP A 108 -11.98 1.67 0.03
N GLN A 109 -11.64 0.95 -1.04
CA GLN A 109 -12.39 -0.21 -1.55
C GLN A 109 -11.63 -1.52 -1.34
N SER A 110 -10.34 -1.45 -1.01
CA SER A 110 -9.48 -2.63 -0.89
C SER A 110 -9.92 -3.52 0.28
N SER A 111 -9.96 -4.82 0.05
CA SER A 111 -10.13 -5.84 1.10
C SER A 111 -9.01 -5.83 2.15
N MET A 112 -7.86 -5.23 1.81
CA MET A 112 -6.71 -5.08 2.70
C MET A 112 -6.85 -3.92 3.68
N LEU A 113 -7.84 -3.04 3.52
CA LEU A 113 -8.01 -1.88 4.39
C LEU A 113 -8.26 -2.31 5.84
N ILE A 114 -7.42 -1.85 6.75
CA ILE A 114 -7.64 -2.00 8.19
C ILE A 114 -8.52 -0.87 8.69
N THR A 115 -8.10 0.38 8.41
CA THR A 115 -8.83 1.57 8.82
C THR A 115 -8.45 2.77 7.94
N GLU A 116 -9.38 3.73 7.83
CA GLU A 116 -9.13 5.03 7.21
C GLU A 116 -9.62 6.13 8.17
N SER A 117 -8.80 7.15 8.36
CA SER A 117 -9.21 8.39 9.02
C SER A 117 -9.19 9.54 8.02
N LYS A 118 -10.32 10.24 7.91
CA LYS A 118 -10.52 11.37 6.99
C LYS A 118 -10.82 12.64 7.78
N ARG A 119 -10.06 13.69 7.51
CA ARG A 119 -10.21 15.02 8.12
C ARG A 119 -10.49 16.07 7.04
N PRO A 120 -11.39 17.03 7.27
CA PRO A 120 -11.60 18.13 6.35
C PRO A 120 -10.30 18.94 6.16
N GLY A 121 -10.17 19.59 5.00
CA GLY A 121 -9.07 20.51 4.74
C GLY A 121 -9.01 21.62 5.80
N GLN A 122 -7.80 22.08 6.13
CA GLN A 122 -7.60 23.21 7.04
C GLN A 122 -7.58 24.53 6.26
N GLY A 123 -8.15 25.59 6.84
CA GLY A 123 -8.13 26.94 6.27
C GLY A 123 -9.24 27.18 5.24
N SER A 124 -8.92 27.95 4.19
CA SER A 124 -9.88 28.36 3.15
C SER A 124 -10.07 27.34 2.02
N ASP A 125 -9.20 26.33 1.95
CA ASP A 125 -9.27 25.30 0.91
C ASP A 125 -10.40 24.31 1.22
N LYS A 126 -11.23 24.04 0.22
CA LYS A 126 -12.23 22.96 0.28
C LYS A 126 -11.52 21.63 0.05
N GLY A 127 -12.00 20.55 0.67
CA GLY A 127 -11.49 19.21 0.43
C GLY A 127 -11.17 18.46 1.72
N PHE A 128 -10.24 17.53 1.64
CA PHE A 128 -9.93 16.64 2.75
C PHE A 128 -8.52 16.05 2.66
N ARG A 129 -8.06 15.57 3.80
CA ARG A 129 -6.88 14.74 3.99
C ARG A 129 -7.33 13.40 4.58
N ALA A 130 -6.76 12.31 4.12
CA ALA A 130 -7.07 10.97 4.59
C ALA A 130 -5.78 10.18 4.81
N ILE A 131 -5.76 9.35 5.83
CA ILE A 131 -4.72 8.36 6.08
C ILE A 131 -5.41 7.00 6.12
N ALA A 132 -5.02 6.10 5.23
CA ALA A 132 -5.43 4.71 5.23
C ALA A 132 -4.28 3.83 5.73
N LEU A 133 -4.60 2.79 6.50
CA LEU A 133 -3.67 1.80 7.00
C LEU A 133 -4.00 0.41 6.44
N LEU A 134 -2.98 -0.29 5.95
CA LEU A 134 -3.07 -1.64 5.41
C LEU A 134 -1.97 -2.52 6.02
N PRO A 135 -2.11 -3.85 6.07
CA PRO A 135 -1.00 -4.72 6.46
C PRO A 135 0.11 -4.68 5.40
N VAL A 136 1.36 -4.84 5.84
CA VAL A 136 2.50 -5.04 4.94
C VAL A 136 2.50 -6.48 4.45
N ILE A 137 2.21 -6.68 3.15
CA ILE A 137 2.12 -7.99 2.52
C ILE A 137 2.99 -8.00 1.26
N GLU A 138 3.88 -8.98 1.17
CA GLU A 138 4.80 -9.16 0.04
C GLU A 138 4.05 -9.23 -1.30
N GLY A 139 4.57 -8.55 -2.33
CA GLY A 139 3.96 -8.48 -3.66
C GLY A 139 2.78 -7.52 -3.77
N THR A 140 2.42 -6.78 -2.71
CA THR A 140 1.36 -5.77 -2.78
C THR A 140 1.76 -4.66 -3.74
N ALA A 141 0.98 -4.45 -4.80
CA ALA A 141 1.14 -3.36 -5.74
C ALA A 141 0.46 -2.09 -5.20
N VAL A 142 1.20 -0.98 -5.18
CA VAL A 142 0.75 0.31 -4.63
C VAL A 142 0.93 1.40 -5.68
N ASP A 143 -0.17 1.98 -6.14
CA ASP A 143 -0.16 3.06 -7.13
C ASP A 143 -0.54 4.40 -6.49
N ILE A 144 0.34 5.39 -6.62
CA ILE A 144 0.10 6.76 -6.15
C ILE A 144 -0.34 7.59 -7.34
N VAL A 145 -1.64 7.86 -7.42
CA VAL A 145 -2.27 8.56 -8.55
C VAL A 145 -2.46 10.03 -8.21
N SER A 146 -1.69 10.90 -8.85
CA SER A 146 -1.87 12.35 -8.78
C SER A 146 -2.75 12.83 -9.92
N GLY A 147 -3.81 13.57 -9.60
CA GLY A 147 -4.79 14.06 -10.56
C GLY A 147 -5.17 15.52 -10.36
N ARG A 148 -5.89 16.06 -11.33
CA ARG A 148 -6.44 17.42 -11.28
C ARG A 148 -7.78 17.46 -11.99
N LEU A 149 -8.74 18.15 -11.39
CA LEU A 149 -9.94 18.64 -12.06
C LEU A 149 -9.67 20.06 -12.57
N GLN A 150 -9.90 20.27 -13.86
CA GLN A 150 -9.87 21.60 -14.47
C GLN A 150 -10.92 21.66 -15.58
N SER A 151 -11.69 22.75 -15.63
CA SER A 151 -12.71 22.97 -16.66
C SER A 151 -13.74 21.84 -16.79
N GLY A 152 -14.08 21.18 -15.68
CA GLY A 152 -15.07 20.09 -15.66
C GLY A 152 -14.52 18.69 -15.95
N GLU A 153 -13.24 18.56 -16.31
CA GLU A 153 -12.61 17.26 -16.58
C GLU A 153 -11.61 16.87 -15.49
N HIS A 154 -11.83 15.70 -14.89
CA HIS A 154 -10.93 15.11 -13.91
C HIS A 154 -9.96 14.16 -14.60
N ARG A 155 -8.66 14.45 -14.53
CA ARG A 155 -7.63 13.68 -15.24
C ARG A 155 -6.51 13.29 -14.28
N ALA A 156 -6.07 12.04 -14.36
CA ALA A 156 -4.82 11.61 -13.78
C ALA A 156 -3.64 12.22 -14.56
N GLN A 157 -2.61 12.68 -13.87
CA GLN A 157 -1.45 13.36 -14.46
C GLN A 157 -0.16 12.58 -14.26
N LYS A 158 -0.03 11.93 -13.10
CA LYS A 158 1.16 11.16 -12.75
C LYS A 158 0.75 9.95 -11.92
N VAL A 159 1.33 8.80 -12.22
CA VAL A 159 1.25 7.59 -11.40
C VAL A 159 2.67 7.20 -11.03
N VAL A 160 2.91 6.98 -9.73
CA VAL A 160 4.13 6.33 -9.25
C VAL A 160 3.72 4.97 -8.72
N SER A 161 4.32 3.91 -9.24
CA SER A 161 4.02 2.54 -8.85
C SER A 161 5.11 2.03 -7.92
N LEU A 162 4.70 1.48 -6.79
CA LEU A 162 5.55 0.82 -5.80
C LEU A 162 5.10 -0.64 -5.65
N GLU A 163 6.00 -1.47 -5.14
CA GLU A 163 5.73 -2.84 -4.72
C GLU A 163 6.30 -3.07 -3.33
N VAL A 164 5.57 -3.81 -2.50
CA VAL A 164 6.12 -4.33 -1.24
C VAL A 164 7.02 -5.52 -1.59
N SER A 165 8.33 -5.34 -1.42
CA SER A 165 9.31 -6.39 -1.61
C SER A 165 10.35 -6.40 -0.49
N ASP A 166 10.66 -7.57 0.05
CA ASP A 166 11.56 -7.76 1.20
C ASP A 166 11.13 -6.87 2.39
N GLY A 167 9.82 -6.78 2.61
CA GLY A 167 9.23 -5.94 3.66
C GLY A 167 9.48 -4.42 3.48
N LYS A 168 9.85 -3.97 2.28
CA LYS A 168 10.11 -2.56 1.93
C LYS A 168 9.22 -2.12 0.77
N LEU A 169 8.94 -0.83 0.68
CA LEU A 169 8.34 -0.25 -0.52
C LEU A 169 9.42 0.12 -1.52
N LEU A 170 9.41 -0.52 -2.67
CA LEU A 170 10.33 -0.24 -3.77
C LEU A 170 9.55 0.39 -4.92
N GLN A 171 10.07 1.48 -5.48
CA GLN A 171 9.48 2.08 -6.67
C GLN A 171 9.81 1.23 -7.90
N VAL A 172 8.77 0.77 -8.60
CA VAL A 172 8.89 -0.09 -9.79
C VAL A 172 8.61 0.65 -11.09
N ASP A 173 7.81 1.73 -11.06
CA ASP A 173 7.52 2.52 -12.26
C ASP A 173 7.15 3.98 -11.94
N THR A 174 7.22 4.86 -12.95
CA THR A 174 6.65 6.20 -12.92
C THR A 174 6.13 6.58 -14.31
N ARG A 175 4.82 6.86 -14.38
CA ARG A 175 4.13 7.24 -15.61
C ARG A 175 3.64 8.68 -15.50
N VAL A 176 4.00 9.51 -16.47
CA VAL A 176 3.41 10.85 -16.66
C VAL A 176 2.40 10.75 -17.79
N ILE A 177 1.15 11.08 -17.51
CA ILE A 177 0.06 10.98 -18.47
C ILE A 177 0.04 12.28 -19.26
N SER A 178 0.59 12.25 -20.47
CA SER A 178 0.54 13.35 -21.41
C SER A 178 -0.92 13.60 -21.80
N ASN A 179 -1.37 14.85 -21.68
CA ASN A 179 -2.55 15.29 -22.41
C ASN A 179 -2.20 15.13 -23.88
N GLY A 180 -2.89 14.24 -24.61
CA GLY A 180 -2.68 14.07 -26.05
C GLY A 180 -2.57 15.44 -26.73
N GLY A 181 -1.37 15.74 -27.24
CA GLY A 181 -1.19 16.87 -28.12
C GLY A 181 -1.96 16.56 -29.40
N HIS A 182 -2.83 17.47 -29.82
CA HIS A 182 -3.29 17.49 -31.19
C HIS A 182 -2.07 17.63 -32.09
N HIS A 183 -1.58 16.51 -32.64
CA HIS A 183 -0.83 16.52 -33.88
C HIS A 183 -1.86 16.46 -35.00
N HIS A 184 -2.15 17.62 -35.60
CA HIS A 184 -2.22 17.90 -37.03
C HIS A 184 -2.60 19.36 -37.25
#